data_AF-A0A4Q3IM65-F1
#
_entry.id   AF-A0A4Q3IM65-F1
#
_cell.length_a   1.000
_cell.length_b   1.000
_cell.length_c   1.000
_cell.angle_alpha   90.00
_cell.angle_beta   90.00
_cell.angle_gamma   90.00
#
_symmetry.space_group_name_H-M   'P 1'
#
loop_
_entity.id
_entity.type
_entity.pdbx_description
1 polymer ?
#
loop_
_entity_poly.entity_id
_entity_poly.type
_entity_poly.pdbx_seq_one_letter_code
_entity_poly.pdbx_strand_id
1 'polypeptide(L)'
;MATSRKSLLNSLMKHRKRLEAEPMRVQFALDPNRFKRFSVAAGDILLDYSKNRIDEAVMEKLFEIAGAADLEARRKEMWAGKHINSTEDRAVMHMALRYQGDKPVKIDGVDVMPEVRTVLAAMKNFSEAVRSGAIRGATGEQFTDVVNMGIGGSDLGPAMVTLALAPYTRPDLRVHYVSNVDGAHIHDTLKGLDPKTTMFIVASKTFTTDETMT
;
A
#
# COMPACT_ATOMS: atom_id res chain seq x y z
N MET A 1 1.53 -25.42 27.84
CA MET A 1 0.47 -26.19 27.17
C MET A 1 -0.21 -25.27 26.18
N ALA A 2 -0.20 -25.60 24.88
CA ALA A 2 -0.83 -24.77 23.86
C ALA A 2 -2.35 -24.79 24.05
N THR A 3 -2.94 -23.68 24.51
CA THR A 3 -4.39 -23.51 24.48
C THR A 3 -4.84 -23.64 23.03
N SER A 4 -5.65 -24.66 22.72
CA SER A 4 -6.16 -24.88 21.36
C SER A 4 -6.82 -23.60 20.83
N ARG A 5 -6.58 -23.26 19.55
CA ARG A 5 -7.20 -22.12 18.85
C ARG A 5 -8.73 -22.07 19.06
N LYS A 6 -9.36 -23.24 19.13
CA LYS A 6 -10.80 -23.39 19.43
C LYS A 6 -11.17 -22.86 20.82
N SER A 7 -10.35 -23.11 21.83
CA SER A 7 -10.56 -22.60 23.19
C SER A 7 -10.42 -21.07 23.26
N LEU A 8 -9.42 -20.50 22.60
CA LEU A 8 -9.25 -19.04 22.52
C LEU A 8 -10.43 -18.36 21.82
N LEU A 9 -10.88 -18.92 20.70
CA LEU A 9 -12.07 -18.41 19.99
C LEU A 9 -13.34 -18.55 20.82
N ASN A 10 -13.52 -19.67 21.53
CA ASN A 10 -14.65 -19.84 22.44
C ASN A 10 -14.63 -18.81 23.58
N SER A 11 -13.45 -18.46 24.10
CA SER A 11 -13.29 -17.40 25.09
C SER A 11 -13.76 -16.05 24.54
N LEU A 12 -13.28 -15.65 23.35
CA LEU A 12 -13.74 -14.42 22.70
C LEU A 12 -15.25 -14.40 22.43
N MET A 13 -15.85 -15.53 22.07
CA MET A 13 -17.31 -15.62 21.88
C MET A 13 -18.09 -15.33 23.17
N LYS A 14 -17.55 -15.68 24.34
CA LYS A 14 -18.15 -15.30 25.63
C LYS A 14 -18.07 -13.79 25.85
N HIS A 15 -16.92 -13.18 25.57
CA HIS A 15 -16.76 -11.72 25.66
C HIS A 15 -17.67 -10.98 24.69
N ARG A 16 -17.82 -11.48 23.45
CA ARG A 16 -18.77 -10.93 22.47
C ARG A 16 -20.17 -10.90 23.04
N LYS A 17 -20.68 -12.01 23.58
CA LYS A 17 -22.03 -12.08 24.18
C LYS A 17 -22.18 -11.10 25.35
N ARG A 18 -21.14 -10.96 26.20
CA ARG A 18 -21.13 -9.99 27.30
C ARG A 18 -21.27 -8.54 26.81
N LEU A 19 -20.51 -8.16 25.79
CA LEU A 19 -20.50 -6.80 25.24
C LEU A 19 -21.64 -6.52 24.23
N GLU A 20 -22.38 -7.55 23.83
CA GLU A 20 -23.54 -7.41 22.92
C GLU A 20 -24.68 -6.62 23.59
N ALA A 21 -24.87 -6.84 24.89
CA ALA A 21 -25.87 -6.17 25.70
C ALA A 21 -25.51 -4.73 26.09
N GLU A 22 -24.27 -4.29 25.84
CA GLU A 22 -23.77 -2.98 26.31
C GLU A 22 -23.54 -1.99 25.15
N PRO A 23 -24.37 -0.94 25.02
CA PRO A 23 -24.21 0.07 23.98
C PRO A 23 -22.90 0.85 24.12
N MET A 24 -22.32 1.29 22.99
CA MET A 24 -21.07 2.06 22.96
C MET A 24 -21.10 3.28 23.90
N ARG A 25 -22.22 4.01 23.94
CA ARG A 25 -22.38 5.20 24.80
C ARG A 25 -22.23 4.88 26.29
N VAL A 26 -22.69 3.70 26.71
CA VAL A 26 -22.55 3.23 28.10
C VAL A 26 -21.08 2.94 28.40
N GLN A 27 -20.37 2.27 27.47
CA GLN A 27 -18.94 1.99 27.65
C GLN A 27 -18.08 3.26 27.79
N PHE A 28 -18.42 4.34 27.06
CA PHE A 28 -17.78 5.65 27.23
C PHE A 28 -18.18 6.35 28.54
N ALA A 29 -19.42 6.17 28.99
CA ALA A 29 -19.87 6.73 30.27
C ALA A 29 -19.20 6.03 31.47
N LEU A 30 -18.96 4.72 31.37
CA LEU A 30 -18.31 3.92 32.42
C LEU A 30 -16.79 4.08 32.44
N ASP A 31 -16.15 4.35 31.29
CA ASP A 31 -14.72 4.65 31.21
C ASP A 31 -14.49 6.03 30.57
N PRO A 32 -14.42 7.12 31.37
CA PRO A 32 -14.09 8.45 30.87
C PRO A 32 -12.73 8.54 30.17
N ASN A 33 -11.82 7.60 30.41
CA ASN A 33 -10.50 7.54 29.77
C ASN A 33 -10.46 6.59 28.55
N ARG A 34 -11.61 6.07 28.10
CA ARG A 34 -11.71 5.07 27.03
C ARG A 34 -10.98 5.47 25.75
N PHE A 35 -11.14 6.73 25.33
CA PHE A 35 -10.45 7.24 24.14
C PHE A 35 -8.93 7.11 24.28
N LYS A 36 -8.37 7.57 25.41
CA LYS A 36 -6.92 7.49 25.68
C LYS A 36 -6.45 6.04 25.77
N ARG A 37 -7.25 5.16 26.38
CA ARG A 37 -6.93 3.73 26.55
C ARG A 37 -6.92 2.97 25.23
N PHE A 38 -7.89 3.24 24.36
CA PHE A 38 -8.06 2.55 23.07
C PHE A 38 -7.75 3.48 21.90
N SER A 39 -6.66 4.24 22.04
CA SER A 39 -6.02 4.95 20.94
C SER A 39 -4.53 4.70 20.98
N VAL A 40 -3.90 4.70 19.81
CA VAL A 40 -2.44 4.66 19.69
C VAL A 40 -2.00 5.67 18.64
N ALA A 41 -0.96 6.43 18.96
CA ALA A 41 -0.33 7.36 18.03
C ALA A 41 1.00 6.79 17.54
N ALA A 42 1.29 6.99 16.26
CA ALA A 42 2.56 6.65 15.64
C ALA A 42 2.92 7.75 14.63
N GLY A 43 3.92 8.57 14.98
CA GLY A 43 4.20 9.81 14.24
C GLY A 43 2.96 10.70 14.22
N ASP A 44 2.58 11.15 13.03
CA ASP A 44 1.41 12.02 12.80
C ASP A 44 0.09 11.25 12.64
N ILE A 45 0.10 9.93 12.78
CA ILE A 45 -1.09 9.08 12.63
C ILE A 45 -1.64 8.71 14.00
N LEU A 46 -2.93 8.99 14.22
CA LEU A 46 -3.70 8.53 15.37
C LEU A 46 -4.68 7.42 14.94
N LEU A 47 -4.51 6.22 15.49
CA LEU A 47 -5.51 5.17 15.42
C LEU A 47 -6.39 5.23 16.67
N ASP A 48 -7.59 5.79 16.52
CA ASP A 48 -8.66 5.68 17.52
C ASP A 48 -9.49 4.43 17.24
N TYR A 49 -9.35 3.43 18.10
CA TYR A 49 -10.13 2.19 18.06
C TYR A 49 -11.09 2.08 19.26
N SER A 50 -11.30 3.17 20.01
CA SER A 50 -12.17 3.24 21.18
C SER A 50 -13.66 3.07 20.88
N LYS A 51 -14.06 3.35 19.63
CA LYS A 51 -15.44 3.22 19.13
C LYS A 51 -15.77 1.78 18.67
N ASN A 52 -15.03 0.79 19.17
CA ASN A 52 -15.30 -0.63 18.98
C ASN A 52 -15.81 -1.27 20.27
N ARG A 53 -16.56 -2.38 20.17
CA ARG A 53 -17.08 -3.12 21.33
C ARG A 53 -15.98 -3.98 21.93
N ILE A 54 -15.06 -3.33 22.64
CA ILE A 54 -13.88 -3.91 23.26
C ILE A 54 -13.70 -3.40 24.69
N ASP A 55 -13.04 -4.20 25.51
CA ASP A 55 -12.46 -3.79 26.78
C ASP A 55 -11.05 -4.42 26.91
N GLU A 56 -10.38 -4.19 28.04
CA GLU A 56 -9.03 -4.71 28.26
C GLU A 56 -8.97 -6.23 28.17
N ALA A 57 -9.99 -6.92 28.70
CA ALA A 57 -10.05 -8.38 28.65
C ALA A 57 -10.23 -8.89 27.21
N VAL A 58 -11.00 -8.21 26.37
CA VAL A 58 -11.09 -8.53 24.95
C VAL A 58 -9.74 -8.32 24.25
N MET A 59 -9.06 -7.20 24.53
CA MET A 59 -7.75 -6.92 23.93
C MET A 59 -6.71 -7.97 24.33
N GLU A 60 -6.68 -8.39 25.60
CA GLU A 60 -5.83 -9.48 26.07
C GLU A 60 -6.08 -10.77 25.26
N LYS A 61 -7.35 -11.16 25.07
CA LYS A 61 -7.70 -12.34 24.27
C LYS A 61 -7.38 -12.21 22.79
N LEU A 62 -7.50 -11.02 22.21
CA LEU A 62 -7.06 -10.77 20.83
C LEU A 62 -5.54 -10.92 20.69
N PHE A 63 -4.75 -10.46 21.66
CA PHE A 63 -3.31 -10.65 21.68
C PHE A 63 -2.92 -12.12 21.92
N GLU A 64 -3.63 -12.86 22.77
CA GLU A 64 -3.44 -14.31 22.91
C GLU A 64 -3.66 -15.06 21.58
N ILE A 65 -4.66 -14.66 20.79
CA ILE A 65 -4.90 -15.24 19.46
C ILE A 65 -3.79 -14.88 18.48
N ALA A 66 -3.32 -13.63 18.49
CA ALA A 66 -2.19 -13.22 17.66
C ALA A 66 -0.92 -14.02 18.01
N GLY A 67 -0.67 -14.25 19.30
CA GLY A 67 0.41 -15.10 19.80
C GLY A 67 0.25 -16.56 19.39
N ALA A 68 -0.96 -17.14 19.52
CA ALA A 68 -1.24 -18.51 19.10
C ALA A 68 -1.16 -18.72 17.57
N ALA A 69 -1.36 -17.65 16.79
CA ALA A 69 -1.15 -17.65 15.34
C ALA A 69 0.33 -17.43 14.94
N ASP A 70 1.19 -17.20 15.92
CA ASP A 70 2.61 -16.89 15.77
C ASP A 70 2.86 -15.68 14.84
N LEU A 71 2.04 -14.64 14.99
CA LEU A 71 2.09 -13.45 14.12
C LEU A 71 3.47 -12.79 14.12
N GLU A 72 4.13 -12.76 15.28
CA GLU A 72 5.45 -12.18 15.45
C GLU A 72 6.54 -12.96 14.71
N ALA A 73 6.53 -14.30 14.77
CA ALA A 73 7.47 -15.08 13.97
C ALA A 73 7.17 -14.93 12.49
N ARG A 74 5.91 -15.02 12.05
CA ARG A 74 5.52 -14.82 10.64
C ARG A 74 5.98 -13.46 10.09
N ARG A 75 5.86 -12.41 10.89
CA ARG A 75 6.39 -11.08 10.54
C ARG A 75 7.91 -11.10 10.39
N LYS A 76 8.64 -11.74 11.32
CA LYS A 76 10.09 -11.92 11.22
C LYS A 76 10.50 -12.72 9.98
N GLU A 77 9.72 -13.74 9.61
CA GLU A 77 9.95 -14.52 8.39
C GLU A 77 9.81 -13.68 7.13
N MET A 78 8.78 -12.82 7.08
CA MET A 78 8.63 -11.83 5.99
C MET A 78 9.86 -10.92 5.91
N TRP A 79 10.30 -10.33 7.02
CA TRP A 79 11.47 -9.44 7.05
C TRP A 79 12.79 -10.13 6.73
N ALA A 80 12.90 -11.43 7.03
CA ALA A 80 14.06 -12.24 6.71
C ALA A 80 14.11 -12.71 5.25
N GLY A 81 13.14 -12.30 4.42
CA GLY A 81 13.09 -12.69 3.01
C GLY A 81 12.68 -14.15 2.79
N LYS A 82 12.05 -14.82 3.76
CA LYS A 82 11.58 -16.19 3.57
C LYS A 82 10.47 -16.25 2.52
N HIS A 83 10.37 -17.40 1.85
CA HIS A 83 9.34 -17.68 0.86
C HIS A 83 7.98 -17.96 1.50
N ILE A 84 7.35 -16.91 2.03
CA ILE A 84 6.06 -17.01 2.72
C ILE A 84 4.85 -17.00 1.76
N ASN A 85 5.05 -16.59 0.50
CA ASN A 85 4.07 -16.84 -0.56
C ASN A 85 4.27 -18.28 -1.06
N SER A 86 3.65 -19.22 -0.35
CA SER A 86 3.91 -20.66 -0.53
C SER A 86 3.40 -21.23 -1.85
N THR A 87 2.40 -20.62 -2.49
CA THR A 87 1.84 -21.14 -3.76
C THR A 87 2.70 -20.77 -4.97
N GLU A 88 3.44 -19.67 -4.88
CA GLU A 88 4.36 -19.24 -5.95
C GLU A 88 5.84 -19.43 -5.56
N ASP A 89 6.11 -19.90 -4.36
CA ASP A 89 7.44 -20.02 -3.76
C ASP A 89 8.26 -18.72 -3.86
N ARG A 90 7.73 -17.64 -3.25
CA ARG A 90 8.33 -16.29 -3.32
C ARG A 90 8.44 -15.58 -1.98
N ALA A 91 9.50 -14.81 -1.83
CA ALA A 91 9.63 -13.80 -0.78
C ALA A 91 8.63 -12.63 -0.99
N VAL A 92 8.22 -11.98 0.11
CA VAL A 92 7.30 -10.83 0.09
C VAL A 92 7.98 -9.60 0.69
N MET A 93 8.52 -8.72 -0.16
CA MET A 93 9.52 -7.71 0.24
C MET A 93 9.20 -6.27 -0.15
N HIS A 94 7.91 -5.92 -0.26
CA HIS A 94 7.48 -4.54 -0.57
C HIS A 94 8.01 -3.49 0.44
N MET A 95 8.29 -3.90 1.69
CA MET A 95 8.91 -3.04 2.70
C MET A 95 10.31 -2.55 2.31
N ALA A 96 11.08 -3.35 1.57
CA ALA A 96 12.43 -2.99 1.12
C ALA A 96 12.42 -1.74 0.23
N LEU A 97 11.37 -1.58 -0.58
CA LEU A 97 11.22 -0.46 -1.54
C LEU A 97 11.12 0.92 -0.88
N ARG A 98 10.81 0.96 0.44
CA ARG A 98 10.69 2.19 1.24
C ARG A 98 11.65 2.22 2.44
N TYR A 99 12.56 1.26 2.53
CA TYR A 99 13.51 1.18 3.63
C TYR A 99 14.65 2.18 3.41
N GLN A 100 14.85 3.09 4.37
CA GLN A 100 15.87 4.14 4.28
C GLN A 100 17.13 3.85 5.11
N GLY A 101 17.13 2.81 5.95
CA GLY A 101 18.29 2.49 6.78
C GLY A 101 19.44 1.82 6.03
N ASP A 102 20.56 1.64 6.72
CA ASP A 102 21.83 1.22 6.11
C ASP A 102 22.11 -0.29 6.20
N LYS A 103 21.20 -1.06 6.82
CA LYS A 103 21.39 -2.51 6.96
C LYS A 103 20.99 -3.23 5.66
N PRO A 104 21.72 -4.29 5.27
CA PRO A 104 21.33 -5.13 4.15
C PRO A 104 19.93 -5.71 4.33
N VAL A 105 19.17 -5.78 3.24
CA VAL A 105 17.88 -6.48 3.18
C VAL A 105 18.05 -7.64 2.21
N LYS A 106 18.05 -8.87 2.74
CA LYS A 106 18.44 -10.04 1.96
C LYS A 106 17.24 -10.84 1.45
N ILE A 107 17.34 -11.31 0.21
CA ILE A 107 16.51 -12.36 -0.38
C ILE A 107 17.49 -13.40 -0.94
N ASP A 108 17.31 -14.68 -0.59
CA ASP A 108 18.21 -15.77 -1.02
C ASP A 108 19.70 -15.49 -0.77
N GLY A 109 20.00 -14.80 0.34
CA GLY A 109 21.36 -14.42 0.74
C GLY A 109 21.93 -13.17 0.06
N VAL A 110 21.25 -12.62 -0.95
CA VAL A 110 21.67 -11.44 -1.71
C VAL A 110 21.01 -10.18 -1.16
N ASP A 111 21.79 -9.12 -0.91
CA ASP A 111 21.25 -7.81 -0.52
C ASP A 111 20.60 -7.10 -1.72
N VAL A 112 19.31 -6.80 -1.62
CA VAL A 112 18.53 -6.19 -2.70
C VAL A 112 18.54 -4.65 -2.66
N MET A 113 19.05 -4.05 -1.59
CA MET A 113 19.01 -2.59 -1.42
C MET A 113 19.79 -1.81 -2.49
N PRO A 114 20.95 -2.27 -3.01
CA PRO A 114 21.65 -1.58 -4.09
C PRO A 114 20.80 -1.43 -5.37
N GLU A 115 20.08 -2.49 -5.76
CA GLU A 115 19.21 -2.47 -6.94
C GLU A 115 18.02 -1.52 -6.73
N VAL A 116 17.36 -1.62 -5.58
CA VAL A 116 16.26 -0.71 -5.20
C VAL A 116 16.71 0.75 -5.27
N ARG A 117 17.85 1.09 -4.68
CA ARG A 117 18.38 2.47 -4.67
C ARG A 117 18.79 2.93 -6.07
N THR A 118 19.31 2.04 -6.90
CA THR A 118 19.65 2.33 -8.30
C THR A 118 18.41 2.73 -9.09
N VAL A 119 17.32 1.97 -8.98
CA VAL A 119 16.05 2.28 -9.67
C VAL A 119 15.44 3.57 -9.12
N LEU A 120 15.43 3.79 -7.80
CA LEU A 120 14.93 5.04 -7.21
C LEU A 120 15.73 6.27 -7.69
N ALA A 121 17.06 6.15 -7.82
CA ALA A 121 17.90 7.21 -8.36
C ALA A 121 17.60 7.47 -9.85
N ALA A 122 17.41 6.42 -10.65
CA ALA A 122 17.01 6.55 -12.04
C ALA A 122 15.63 7.24 -12.18
N MET A 123 14.64 6.84 -11.36
CA MET A 123 13.32 7.47 -11.32
C MET A 123 13.40 8.95 -10.94
N LYS A 124 14.22 9.30 -9.95
CA LYS A 124 14.46 10.70 -9.56
C LYS A 124 15.01 11.50 -10.74
N ASN A 125 16.11 11.04 -11.32
CA ASN A 125 16.78 11.75 -12.42
C ASN A 125 15.85 11.91 -13.64
N PHE A 126 15.12 10.85 -14.00
CA PHE A 126 14.18 10.88 -15.11
C PHE A 126 13.02 11.86 -14.86
N SER A 127 12.37 11.78 -13.69
CA SER A 127 11.25 12.66 -13.35
C SER A 127 11.68 14.13 -13.23
N GLU A 128 12.87 14.42 -12.69
CA GLU A 128 13.43 15.78 -12.66
C GLU A 128 13.71 16.30 -14.07
N ALA A 129 14.25 15.46 -14.96
CA ALA A 129 14.55 15.85 -16.34
C ALA A 129 13.28 16.07 -17.18
N VAL A 130 12.21 15.31 -16.96
CA VAL A 130 10.89 15.57 -17.56
C VAL A 130 10.32 16.89 -17.03
N ARG A 131 10.34 17.10 -15.71
CA ARG A 131 9.78 18.31 -15.07
C ARG A 131 10.53 19.58 -15.44
N SER A 132 11.85 19.51 -15.64
CA SER A 132 12.65 20.66 -16.08
C SER A 132 12.54 20.93 -17.59
N GLY A 133 12.01 19.98 -18.36
CA GLY A 133 12.00 20.04 -19.82
C GLY A 133 13.39 19.77 -20.42
N ALA A 134 14.28 19.11 -19.70
CA ALA A 134 15.54 18.59 -20.25
C ALA A 134 15.27 17.36 -21.15
N ILE A 135 14.34 16.50 -20.75
CA ILE A 135 13.76 15.47 -21.62
C ILE A 135 12.53 16.09 -22.30
N ARG A 136 12.46 15.93 -23.62
CA ARG A 136 11.44 16.52 -24.50
C ARG A 136 10.86 15.47 -25.43
N GLY A 137 9.67 15.75 -25.95
CA GLY A 137 9.04 14.94 -26.99
C GLY A 137 9.84 14.97 -28.30
N ALA A 138 9.42 14.16 -29.27
CA ALA A 138 10.10 14.03 -30.56
C ALA A 138 10.22 15.35 -31.35
N THR A 139 9.34 16.32 -31.09
CA THR A 139 9.35 17.65 -31.71
C THR A 139 10.17 18.69 -30.93
N GLY A 140 10.80 18.29 -29.81
CA GLY A 140 11.49 19.21 -28.91
C GLY A 140 10.57 19.95 -27.93
N GLU A 141 9.26 19.66 -27.95
CA GLU A 141 8.31 20.25 -27.03
C GLU A 141 8.39 19.61 -25.63
N GLN A 142 8.07 20.38 -24.61
CA GLN A 142 8.02 19.88 -23.24
C GLN A 142 6.73 19.06 -23.04
N PHE A 143 6.82 17.98 -22.27
CA PHE A 143 5.63 17.21 -21.92
C PHE A 143 4.67 18.01 -21.04
N THR A 144 3.40 18.01 -21.42
CA THR A 144 2.27 18.58 -20.67
C THR A 144 1.36 17.51 -20.10
N ASP A 145 1.43 16.30 -20.65
CA ASP A 145 0.54 15.19 -20.34
C ASP A 145 1.33 13.88 -20.19
N VAL A 146 0.96 13.09 -19.20
CA VAL A 146 1.48 11.73 -18.96
C VAL A 146 0.30 10.77 -18.93
N VAL A 147 0.32 9.74 -19.78
CA VAL A 147 -0.69 8.67 -19.80
C VAL A 147 -0.07 7.41 -19.21
N ASN A 148 -0.53 7.01 -18.02
CA ASN A 148 -0.19 5.71 -17.41
C ASN A 148 -1.13 4.64 -17.98
N MET A 149 -0.54 3.61 -18.60
CA MET A 149 -1.25 2.46 -19.12
C MET A 149 -0.96 1.24 -18.27
N GLY A 150 -1.96 0.69 -17.60
CA GLY A 150 -1.80 -0.48 -16.76
C GLY A 150 -3.09 -0.84 -16.05
N ILE A 151 -3.22 -2.07 -15.57
CA ILE A 151 -4.43 -2.54 -14.87
C ILE A 151 -4.14 -3.01 -13.45
N GLY A 152 -5.14 -2.89 -12.57
CA GLY A 152 -5.08 -3.39 -11.19
C GLY A 152 -3.97 -2.72 -10.37
N GLY A 153 -2.98 -3.50 -9.92
CA GLY A 153 -1.88 -2.99 -9.10
C GLY A 153 -0.99 -1.97 -9.81
N SER A 154 -0.94 -1.99 -11.14
CA SER A 154 -0.20 -1.03 -11.97
C SER A 154 -0.91 0.32 -12.15
N ASP A 155 -2.14 0.47 -11.65
CA ASP A 155 -2.99 1.63 -11.89
C ASP A 155 -3.57 2.20 -10.60
N LEU A 156 -4.23 1.37 -9.79
CA LEU A 156 -4.96 1.80 -8.60
C LEU A 156 -4.09 2.57 -7.59
N GLY A 157 -2.86 2.10 -7.37
CA GLY A 157 -1.91 2.76 -6.47
C GLY A 157 -1.48 4.14 -6.98
N PRO A 158 -0.92 4.22 -8.21
CA PRO A 158 -0.60 5.49 -8.86
C PRO A 158 -1.78 6.48 -8.92
N ALA A 159 -2.98 6.05 -9.34
CA ALA A 159 -4.16 6.90 -9.44
C ALA A 159 -4.61 7.44 -8.07
N MET A 160 -4.62 6.58 -7.04
CA MET A 160 -4.99 6.99 -5.69
C MET A 160 -4.01 8.02 -5.12
N VAL A 161 -2.69 7.79 -5.26
CA VAL A 161 -1.69 8.68 -4.64
C VAL A 161 -1.60 10.04 -5.33
N THR A 162 -1.72 10.10 -6.66
CA THR A 162 -1.72 11.39 -7.37
C THR A 162 -2.96 12.21 -7.07
N LEU A 163 -4.12 11.57 -6.91
CA LEU A 163 -5.34 12.24 -6.45
C LEU A 163 -5.20 12.76 -5.02
N ALA A 164 -4.73 11.93 -4.09
CA ALA A 164 -4.55 12.31 -2.69
C ALA A 164 -3.54 13.45 -2.50
N LEU A 165 -2.51 13.50 -3.36
CA LEU A 165 -1.47 14.52 -3.33
C LEU A 165 -1.67 15.64 -4.37
N ALA A 166 -2.86 15.75 -4.98
CA ALA A 166 -3.16 16.74 -6.01
C ALA A 166 -2.71 18.18 -5.65
N PRO A 167 -2.85 18.68 -4.40
CA PRO A 167 -2.37 20.01 -4.02
C PRO A 167 -0.86 20.23 -4.14
N TYR A 168 -0.06 19.17 -4.21
CA TYR A 168 1.39 19.21 -4.35
C TYR A 168 1.87 18.97 -5.79
N THR A 169 0.93 18.79 -6.72
CA THR A 169 1.23 18.55 -8.13
C THR A 169 1.42 19.84 -8.91
N ARG A 170 1.95 19.72 -10.13
CA ARG A 170 2.19 20.83 -11.03
C ARG A 170 1.00 20.95 -11.99
N PRO A 171 0.35 22.13 -12.12
CA PRO A 171 -0.80 22.27 -13.01
C PRO A 171 -0.45 22.15 -14.49
N ASP A 172 0.84 22.31 -14.84
CA ASP A 172 1.36 22.24 -16.20
C ASP A 172 1.84 20.84 -16.63
N LEU A 173 1.69 19.82 -15.77
CA LEU A 173 1.96 18.42 -16.10
C LEU A 173 0.82 17.53 -15.58
N ARG A 174 -0.13 17.23 -16.47
CA ARG A 174 -1.33 16.45 -16.15
C ARG A 174 -1.06 14.96 -16.27
N VAL A 175 -1.66 14.16 -15.39
CA VAL A 175 -1.52 12.69 -15.41
C VAL A 175 -2.88 12.07 -15.68
N HIS A 176 -2.91 11.13 -16.61
CA HIS A 176 -4.07 10.38 -17.07
C HIS A 176 -3.83 8.89 -16.84
N TYR A 177 -4.91 8.14 -16.65
CA TYR A 177 -4.86 6.71 -16.31
C TYR A 177 -5.74 5.94 -17.28
N VAL A 178 -5.15 4.99 -18.00
CA VAL A 178 -5.83 4.09 -18.94
C VAL A 178 -5.61 2.66 -18.47
N SER A 179 -6.67 2.02 -18.02
CA SER A 179 -6.59 0.70 -17.37
C SER A 179 -7.58 -0.31 -17.90
N ASN A 180 -8.51 0.12 -18.74
CA ASN A 180 -9.55 -0.74 -19.30
C ASN A 180 -9.18 -1.06 -20.75
N VAL A 181 -9.39 -2.32 -21.16
CA VAL A 181 -9.19 -2.78 -22.54
C VAL A 181 -10.27 -2.26 -23.49
N ASP A 182 -11.39 -1.78 -22.96
CA ASP A 182 -12.41 -1.10 -23.75
C ASP A 182 -11.82 0.14 -24.45
N GLY A 183 -11.85 0.14 -25.78
CA GLY A 183 -11.31 1.20 -26.62
C GLY A 183 -11.91 2.58 -26.35
N ALA A 184 -13.11 2.66 -25.76
CA ALA A 184 -13.68 3.93 -25.31
C ALA A 184 -12.78 4.64 -24.29
N HIS A 185 -12.12 3.91 -23.39
CA HIS A 185 -11.30 4.50 -22.34
C HIS A 185 -10.09 5.24 -22.90
N ILE A 186 -9.33 4.60 -23.80
CA ILE A 186 -8.19 5.24 -24.45
C ILE A 186 -8.64 6.34 -25.42
N HIS A 187 -9.72 6.10 -26.18
CA HIS A 187 -10.26 7.10 -27.10
C HIS A 187 -10.64 8.40 -26.37
N ASP A 188 -11.40 8.30 -25.30
CA ASP A 188 -11.88 9.46 -24.55
C ASP A 188 -10.74 10.17 -23.81
N THR A 189 -9.75 9.41 -23.30
CA THR A 189 -8.55 9.97 -22.68
C THR A 189 -7.73 10.77 -23.69
N LEU A 190 -7.53 10.25 -24.90
CA LEU A 190 -6.67 10.87 -25.91
C LEU A 190 -7.32 12.05 -26.65
N LYS A 191 -8.66 12.17 -26.62
CA LYS A 191 -9.43 13.15 -27.42
C LYS A 191 -8.96 14.60 -27.29
N GLY A 192 -8.40 14.99 -26.15
CA GLY A 192 -7.92 16.35 -25.87
C GLY A 192 -6.40 16.50 -25.81
N LEU A 193 -5.63 15.45 -26.07
CA LEU A 193 -4.18 15.45 -25.87
C LEU A 193 -3.43 15.74 -27.18
N ASP A 194 -2.31 16.44 -27.09
CA ASP A 194 -1.40 16.62 -28.22
C ASP A 194 -0.31 15.52 -28.18
N PRO A 195 -0.18 14.68 -29.21
CA PRO A 195 0.85 13.62 -29.24
C PRO A 195 2.28 14.17 -29.16
N LYS A 196 2.52 15.44 -29.49
CA LYS A 196 3.85 16.07 -29.40
C LYS A 196 4.29 16.35 -27.96
N THR A 197 3.32 16.53 -27.06
CA THR A 197 3.54 16.87 -25.64
C THR A 197 3.03 15.80 -24.68
N THR A 198 2.66 14.61 -25.19
CA THR A 198 2.15 13.50 -24.38
C THR A 198 3.21 12.40 -24.23
N MET A 199 3.50 12.02 -23.00
CA MET A 199 4.37 10.90 -22.65
C MET A 199 3.52 9.69 -22.21
N PHE A 200 3.90 8.49 -22.63
CA PHE A 200 3.25 7.26 -22.20
C PHE A 200 4.14 6.48 -21.23
N ILE A 201 3.53 5.95 -20.17
CA ILE A 201 4.16 5.00 -19.23
C ILE A 201 3.38 3.70 -19.29
N VAL A 202 3.98 2.64 -19.81
CA VAL A 202 3.37 1.30 -19.85
C VAL A 202 3.80 0.52 -18.62
N ALA A 203 2.85 0.27 -17.72
CA ALA A 203 3.06 -0.36 -16.44
C ALA A 203 2.43 -1.76 -16.39
N SER A 204 3.22 -2.80 -16.65
CA SER A 204 2.82 -4.20 -16.44
C SER A 204 3.95 -5.01 -15.82
N LYS A 205 3.65 -5.74 -14.74
CA LYS A 205 4.63 -6.60 -14.06
C LYS A 205 5.13 -7.72 -14.98
N THR A 206 4.23 -8.31 -15.78
CA THR A 206 4.59 -9.41 -16.68
C THR A 206 4.91 -8.93 -18.09
N PHE A 207 4.48 -7.72 -18.46
CA PHE A 207 4.55 -7.17 -19.82
C PHE A 207 3.83 -8.04 -20.87
N THR A 208 2.91 -8.88 -20.40
CA THR A 208 2.08 -9.80 -21.19
C THR A 208 0.61 -9.68 -20.79
N THR A 209 0.24 -8.62 -20.07
CA THR A 209 -1.15 -8.40 -19.63
C THR A 209 -1.94 -7.87 -20.81
N ASP A 210 -2.90 -8.65 -21.30
CA ASP A 210 -3.65 -8.36 -22.53
C ASP A 210 -4.28 -6.96 -22.50
N GLU A 211 -4.90 -6.56 -21.38
CA GLU A 211 -5.53 -5.24 -21.25
C GLU A 211 -4.53 -4.07 -21.29
N THR A 212 -3.26 -4.31 -20.97
CA THR A 212 -2.20 -3.29 -21.01
C THR A 212 -1.49 -3.23 -22.36
N MET A 213 -1.46 -4.35 -23.08
CA MET A 213 -0.73 -4.51 -24.34
C MET A 213 -1.61 -4.32 -25.59
N THR A 214 -2.93 -4.32 -25.43
CA THR A 214 -3.93 -4.03 -26.48
C THR A 214 -4.09 -2.53 -26.66
#